data_AF-A0A2J0N4C2-F1
#
_entry.id   AF-A0A2J0N4C2-F1
#
_cell.length_a   1.000
_cell.length_b   1.000
_cell.length_c   1.000
_cell.angle_alpha   90.00
_cell.angle_beta   90.00
_cell.angle_gamma   90.00
#
_symmetry.space_group_name_H-M   'P 1'
#
loop_
_entity.id
_entity.type
_entity.pdbx_description
1 polymer ?
#
loop_
_entity_poly.entity_id
_entity_poly.type
_entity_poly.pdbx_seq_one_letter_code
_entity_poly.pdbx_strand_id
1 'polypeptide(L)' 'DFQARRANIKYRTKDKKLEHIHTLNGSGVAMARTVVCILENYQQEDGSVIIPEVLRPYMGAREKITRE' A
#
# COMPACT_ATOMS: atom_id res chain seq x y z
N ASP A 1 -23.09 2.18 -7.53
CA ASP A 1 -23.22 0.78 -7.07
C ASP A 1 -22.83 -0.29 -8.13
N PHE A 2 -21.89 -0.01 -9.07
CA PHE A 2 -21.57 -0.90 -10.20
C PHE A 2 -21.11 -2.33 -9.81
N GLN A 3 -20.11 -2.43 -8.93
CA GLN A 3 -19.58 -3.73 -8.49
C GLN A 3 -20.59 -4.43 -7.55
N ALA A 4 -21.23 -3.66 -6.65
CA ALA A 4 -22.24 -4.18 -5.73
C ALA A 4 -23.45 -4.84 -6.43
N ARG A 5 -23.92 -4.29 -7.56
CA ARG A 5 -24.97 -4.93 -8.38
C ARG A 5 -24.52 -6.25 -8.99
N ARG A 6 -23.28 -6.31 -9.51
CA ARG A 6 -22.70 -7.51 -10.11
C ARG A 6 -22.45 -8.63 -9.10
N ALA A 7 -22.06 -8.27 -7.88
CA ALA A 7 -21.76 -9.20 -6.79
C ALA A 7 -22.93 -9.40 -5.80
N ASN A 8 -24.10 -8.77 -6.04
CA ASN A 8 -25.27 -8.78 -5.17
C ASN A 8 -24.99 -8.40 -3.70
N ILE A 9 -24.13 -7.41 -3.47
CA ILE A 9 -23.77 -6.93 -2.12
C ILE A 9 -24.72 -5.81 -1.71
N LYS A 10 -25.44 -6.00 -0.60
CA LYS A 10 -26.47 -5.10 -0.10
C LYS A 10 -26.29 -4.80 1.37
N TYR A 11 -26.79 -3.67 1.82
CA TYR A 11 -26.96 -3.34 3.23
C TYR A 11 -28.44 -3.08 3.51
N ARG A 12 -28.81 -3.12 4.80
CA ARG A 12 -30.17 -2.80 5.25
C ARG A 12 -30.21 -1.35 5.73
N THR A 13 -31.12 -0.56 5.18
CA THR A 13 -31.34 0.83 5.59
C THR A 13 -32.13 0.90 6.90
N LYS A 14 -32.24 2.11 7.47
CA LYS A 14 -33.06 2.38 8.67
C LYS A 14 -34.53 1.99 8.44
N ASP A 15 -35.03 2.17 7.22
CA ASP A 15 -36.39 1.79 6.81
C ASP A 15 -36.53 0.29 6.48
N LYS A 16 -35.56 -0.53 6.89
CA LYS A 16 -35.49 -1.99 6.67
C LYS A 16 -35.42 -2.43 5.20
N LYS A 17 -35.25 -1.51 4.24
CA LYS A 17 -35.08 -1.82 2.81
C LYS A 17 -33.66 -2.32 2.54
N LEU A 18 -33.52 -3.20 1.54
CA LEU A 18 -32.22 -3.65 1.06
C LEU A 18 -31.78 -2.78 -0.11
N GLU A 19 -30.61 -2.15 0.03
CA GLU A 19 -30.02 -1.29 -1.00
C GLU A 19 -28.59 -1.74 -1.31
N HIS A 20 -28.14 -1.55 -2.55
CA HIS A 20 -26.78 -1.92 -2.94
C HIS A 20 -25.78 -0.93 -2.33
N ILE A 21 -24.65 -1.45 -1.83
CA ILE A 21 -23.59 -0.58 -1.30
C ILE A 21 -22.84 0.15 -2.43
N HIS A 22 -22.08 1.18 -2.06
CA HIS A 22 -21.02 1.72 -2.90
C HIS A 22 -19.70 1.04 -2.53
N THR A 23 -18.90 0.73 -3.54
CA THR A 23 -17.61 0.08 -3.40
C THR A 23 -16.53 1.03 -3.87
N LEU A 24 -15.44 1.10 -3.10
CA LEU A 24 -14.22 1.82 -3.47
C LEU A 24 -13.04 0.85 -3.33
N ASN A 25 -12.03 1.03 -4.16
CA ASN A 25 -10.76 0.34 -4.03
C ASN A 25 -9.64 1.30 -4.44
N GLY A 26 -8.47 1.11 -3.84
CA GLY A 26 -7.28 1.90 -4.12
C GLY A 26 -6.06 1.23 -3.50
N SER A 27 -4.94 1.19 -4.23
CA SER A 27 -3.71 0.62 -3.73
C SER A 27 -3.11 1.55 -2.66
N GLY A 28 -3.00 1.07 -1.42
CA GLY A 28 -2.32 1.76 -0.32
C GLY A 28 -0.79 1.65 -0.36
N VAL A 29 -0.30 0.86 -1.31
CA VAL A 29 0.80 1.10 -2.26
C VAL A 29 0.89 -0.14 -3.16
N ALA A 30 1.68 -0.08 -4.23
CA ALA A 30 2.07 -1.26 -4.99
C ALA A 30 3.49 -1.69 -4.57
N MET A 31 3.60 -2.72 -3.72
CA MET A 31 4.85 -3.09 -3.02
C MET A 31 6.08 -3.16 -3.94
N ALA A 32 5.99 -3.89 -5.07
CA ALA A 32 7.11 -4.02 -5.99
C ALA A 32 7.58 -2.66 -6.55
N ARG A 33 6.64 -1.76 -6.87
CA ARG A 33 6.96 -0.41 -7.35
C ARG A 33 7.55 0.44 -6.25
N THR A 34 7.02 0.34 -5.03
CA THR A 34 7.56 1.04 -3.87
C THR A 34 9.00 0.65 -3.59
N VAL A 35 9.32 -0.65 -3.66
CA VAL A 35 10.70 -1.14 -3.49
C VAL A 35 11.62 -0.57 -4.56
N VAL A 36 11.23 -0.61 -5.84
CA VAL A 36 12.02 -0.02 -6.94
C VAL A 36 12.25 1.48 -6.71
N CYS A 37 11.22 2.25 -6.37
CA CYS A 37 11.37 3.67 -6.07
C CYS A 37 12.34 3.94 -4.91
N ILE A 38 12.28 3.15 -3.84
CA ILE A 38 13.21 3.30 -2.70
C ILE A 38 14.63 3.02 -3.15
N LEU A 39 14.87 1.92 -3.87
CA LEU A 39 16.21 1.55 -4.34
C LEU A 39 16.79 2.64 -5.25
N GLU A 40 16.01 3.19 -6.18
CA GLU A 40 16.48 4.21 -7.12
C GLU A 40 16.71 5.57 -6.48
N ASN A 41 15.82 6.03 -5.59
CA ASN A 41 15.88 7.38 -5.02
C ASN A 41 16.79 7.48 -3.79
N TYR A 42 17.14 6.36 -3.16
CA TYR A 42 17.99 6.33 -1.98
C TYR A 42 19.35 5.64 -2.23
N GLN A 43 19.69 5.30 -3.47
CA GLN A 43 21.01 4.76 -3.81
C GLN A 43 22.12 5.76 -3.53
N GLN A 44 23.28 5.25 -3.16
CA GLN A 44 24.52 6.00 -2.93
C GLN A 44 25.56 5.62 -4.00
N GLU A 45 26.59 6.45 -4.17
CA GLU A 45 27.66 6.23 -5.16
C GLU A 45 28.41 4.90 -4.95
N ASP A 46 28.54 4.46 -3.69
CA ASP A 46 29.15 3.17 -3.32
C ASP A 46 28.22 1.96 -3.55
N GLY A 47 27.02 2.18 -4.06
CA GLY A 47 26.00 1.16 -4.32
C GLY A 47 25.23 0.70 -3.07
N SER A 48 25.44 1.32 -1.91
CA SER A 48 24.56 1.17 -0.76
C SER A 48 23.22 1.90 -0.97
N VAL A 49 22.20 1.56 -0.18
CA VAL A 49 20.89 2.23 -0.22
C VAL A 49 20.54 2.72 1.18
N ILE A 50 20.25 4.01 1.31
CA ILE A 50 19.78 4.58 2.58
C ILE A 50 18.35 4.09 2.82
N ILE A 51 18.09 3.63 4.05
CA ILE A 51 16.74 3.23 4.48
C ILE A 51 15.99 4.52 4.89
N PRO A 52 14.83 4.82 4.27
CA PRO A 52 13.99 5.94 4.68
C PRO A 52 13.72 5.90 6.19
N GLU A 53 13.81 7.05 6.87
CA GLU A 53 13.75 7.12 8.34
C GLU A 53 12.53 6.41 8.93
N VAL A 54 11.37 6.58 8.30
CA VAL A 54 10.09 5.96 8.69
C VAL A 54 10.10 4.43 8.60
N LEU A 55 11.00 3.83 7.82
CA LEU A 55 11.12 2.39 7.64
C LEU A 55 12.15 1.75 8.60
N ARG A 56 13.06 2.54 9.20
CA ARG A 56 14.13 2.02 10.07
C ARG A 56 13.62 1.20 11.27
N PRO A 57 12.51 1.56 11.96
CA PRO A 57 11.97 0.74 13.05
C PRO A 57 11.58 -0.68 12.61
N TYR A 58 11.21 -0.85 11.33
CA TYR A 58 10.84 -2.14 10.75
C TYR A 58 12.04 -2.93 10.21
N MET A 59 13.21 -2.30 10.15
CA MET A 59 14.46 -2.87 9.60
C MET A 59 15.51 -3.12 10.68
N GLY A 60 15.09 -3.31 11.95
CA GLY A 60 16.00 -3.51 13.08
C GLY A 60 16.87 -2.29 13.39
N ALA A 61 16.30 -1.09 13.22
CA ALA A 61 16.98 0.20 13.37
C ALA A 61 18.19 0.42 12.45
N ARG A 62 18.33 -0.37 11.38
CA ARG A 62 19.36 -0.15 10.35
C ARG A 62 19.09 1.13 9.58
N GLU A 63 20.14 1.86 9.26
CA GLU A 63 20.06 3.11 8.49
C GLU A 63 20.36 2.93 7.00
N LYS A 64 21.07 1.84 6.64
CA LYS A 64 21.51 1.55 5.28
C LYS A 64 21.54 0.06 4.98
N ILE A 65 21.37 -0.27 3.70
CA ILE A 65 21.61 -1.59 3.12
C ILE A 65 22.93 -1.50 2.35
N THR A 66 23.88 -2.37 2.65
CA THR A 66 25.20 -2.43 1.99
C THR A 66 25.36 -3.74 1.22
N ARG A 67 26.25 -3.75 0.23
CA ARG A 67 26.75 -5.01 -0.34
C ARG A 67 27.58 -5.71 0.74
N GLU A 68 27.35 -7.01 0.93
CA GLU A 68 28.23 -7.85 1.75
C GLU A 68 29.63 -7.95 1.13
#